data_AF-A0A367RZD3-F1
#
_entry.id   AF-A0A367RZD3-F1
#
_cell.length_a   1.000
_cell.length_b   1.000
_cell.length_c   1.000
_cell.angle_alpha   90.00
_cell.angle_beta   90.00
_cell.angle_gamma   90.00
#
_symmetry.space_group_name_H-M   'P 1'
#
loop_
_entity.id
_entity.type
_entity.pdbx_description
1 polymer ?
#
loop_
_entity_poly.entity_id
_entity_poly.type
_entity_poly.pdbx_seq_one_letter_code
_entity_poly.pdbx_strand_id
1 'polypeptide(L)'
;MSPLSILFHLNPYEQTNKQGIRWTGYSVEWLGLKLSGIIDSNDPVLLHGLNSRIKYVRLVRRIINQKTYWYAQLVCEGLAYQKPKNVIGDGIVGIDLGVSTVAIVGDNQTIWQPFAEELTSKQKKIRRLQRKMDRQRRANNPDNFNPNGTVKKGVKRWHTSKRYQKTANKKREIDRKQAGHRKSLHGQLVNQTLALGKTVKTEKINVKAWQQIYGKSIGFKAPSSFQSELVRKAESAGGTVLKFSTRKTALSQTCLCGNRQKKSLSQRVHDCSECGLRMQRDIFSAYLSRYVDPKTETLSIPSARNGWLGMEQSLLDGWRSGSNQSARTATSSKSPINNGSELMSSNPIAREESEPVRANETCYASWNLMSLGMG
;
A
#
# COMPACT_ATOMS: atom_id res chain seq x y z
N MET A 1 -5.55 -1.97 -45.01
CA MET A 1 -5.31 -0.60 -44.50
C MET A 1 -4.87 -0.66 -43.05
N SER A 2 -3.61 -0.34 -42.81
CA SER A 2 -2.92 -0.45 -41.52
C SER A 2 -3.40 0.65 -40.56
N PRO A 3 -3.72 0.36 -39.29
CA PRO A 3 -3.99 1.41 -38.33
C PRO A 3 -2.64 2.00 -37.89
N LEU A 4 -2.41 3.28 -38.23
CA LEU A 4 -1.29 4.06 -37.72
C LEU A 4 -1.32 4.06 -36.19
N SER A 5 -0.37 3.36 -35.59
CA SER A 5 -0.05 3.49 -34.17
C SER A 5 0.89 4.67 -33.99
N ILE A 6 0.35 5.83 -33.59
CA ILE A 6 1.17 6.97 -33.18
C ILE A 6 1.73 6.68 -31.77
N LEU A 7 3.02 6.33 -31.74
CA LEU A 7 3.80 6.13 -30.53
C LEU A 7 4.25 7.50 -29.99
N PHE A 8 3.52 8.05 -29.02
CA PHE A 8 3.99 9.22 -28.28
C PHE A 8 4.97 8.78 -27.18
N HIS A 9 6.24 9.13 -27.35
CA HIS A 9 7.23 9.16 -26.26
C HIS A 9 6.92 10.36 -25.37
N LEU A 10 6.17 10.14 -24.29
CA LEU A 10 6.01 11.13 -23.22
C LEU A 10 6.99 10.78 -22.11
N ASN A 11 7.97 11.63 -21.88
CA ASN A 11 8.86 11.56 -20.73
C ASN A 11 8.05 12.00 -19.48
N PRO A 12 7.71 11.10 -18.54
CA PRO A 12 6.76 11.39 -17.46
C PRO A 12 7.35 12.25 -16.31
N TYR A 13 8.54 12.83 -16.47
CA TYR A 13 9.33 13.41 -15.38
C TYR A 13 9.53 14.93 -15.39
N GLU A 14 8.97 15.68 -16.34
CA GLU A 14 9.16 17.14 -16.37
C GLU A 14 8.11 17.89 -15.55
N GLN A 15 8.58 18.71 -14.60
CA GLN A 15 7.80 19.42 -13.58
C GLN A 15 7.54 20.88 -13.94
N THR A 16 7.49 21.24 -15.23
CA THR A 16 7.27 22.64 -15.65
C THR A 16 6.12 22.78 -16.64
N ASN A 17 5.40 23.90 -16.59
CA ASN A 17 4.34 24.28 -17.54
C ASN A 17 4.83 24.48 -18.99
N LYS A 18 6.11 24.21 -19.29
CA LYS A 18 6.68 24.33 -20.65
C LYS A 18 6.01 23.42 -21.68
N GLN A 19 5.36 22.32 -21.26
CA GLN A 19 4.76 21.35 -22.17
C GLN A 19 3.40 21.79 -22.77
N GLY A 20 2.86 22.95 -22.39
CA GLY A 20 1.69 23.56 -23.03
C GLY A 20 0.34 22.87 -22.82
N ILE A 21 0.29 21.80 -22.01
CA ILE A 21 -0.95 21.12 -21.62
C ILE A 21 -1.69 22.02 -20.63
N ARG A 22 -2.87 22.48 -21.01
CA ARG A 22 -3.73 23.38 -20.22
C ARG A 22 -5.07 22.73 -19.93
N TRP A 23 -5.73 23.21 -18.88
CA TRP A 23 -7.11 22.88 -18.56
C TRP A 23 -7.95 24.14 -18.63
N THR A 24 -8.88 24.21 -19.58
CA THR A 24 -9.68 25.39 -19.90
C THR A 24 -11.09 24.94 -20.31
N GLY A 25 -12.13 25.59 -19.77
CA GLY A 25 -13.52 25.28 -20.12
C GLY A 25 -13.89 23.80 -19.98
N TYR A 26 -13.40 23.13 -18.92
CA TYR A 26 -13.56 21.68 -18.68
C TYR A 26 -12.91 20.76 -19.72
N SER A 27 -11.97 21.27 -20.51
CA SER A 27 -11.22 20.51 -21.51
C SER A 27 -9.71 20.53 -21.23
N VAL A 28 -9.02 19.46 -21.62
CA VAL A 28 -7.57 19.52 -21.85
C VAL A 28 -7.31 20.15 -23.20
N GLU A 29 -6.45 21.16 -23.23
CA GLU A 29 -5.94 21.78 -24.46
C GLU A 29 -4.43 21.53 -24.58
N TRP A 30 -4.00 20.94 -25.69
CA TRP A 30 -2.60 20.61 -25.93
C TRP A 30 -2.30 20.60 -27.43
N LEU A 31 -1.42 21.50 -27.91
CA LEU A 31 -1.00 21.58 -29.32
C LEU A 31 -2.20 21.62 -30.31
N GLY A 32 -3.23 22.41 -30.00
CA GLY A 32 -4.46 22.52 -30.81
C GLY A 32 -5.46 21.39 -30.61
N LEU A 33 -5.09 20.29 -29.95
CA LEU A 33 -6.02 19.24 -29.54
C LEU A 33 -6.84 19.73 -28.34
N LYS A 34 -8.16 19.66 -28.46
CA LYS A 34 -9.10 19.95 -27.36
C LYS A 34 -9.90 18.70 -27.00
N LEU A 35 -9.82 18.30 -25.73
CA LEU A 35 -10.49 17.13 -25.18
C LEU A 35 -11.33 17.54 -23.95
N SER A 36 -12.64 17.71 -24.11
CA SER A 36 -13.67 17.90 -23.04
C SER A 36 -13.81 16.79 -21.99
N GLY A 37 -13.24 16.94 -20.80
CA GLY A 37 -13.26 15.89 -19.78
C GLY A 37 -14.66 15.39 -19.42
N ILE A 38 -14.78 14.08 -19.16
CA ILE A 38 -15.98 13.52 -18.53
C ILE A 38 -15.89 13.81 -17.04
N ILE A 39 -16.78 14.68 -16.56
CA ILE A 39 -16.82 15.18 -15.19
C ILE A 39 -18.14 14.77 -14.56
N ASP A 40 -18.06 14.18 -13.37
CA ASP A 40 -19.22 13.98 -12.52
C ASP A 40 -19.43 15.25 -11.69
N SER A 41 -20.50 16.00 -12.02
CA SER A 41 -20.84 17.25 -11.35
C SER A 41 -21.32 17.05 -9.91
N ASN A 42 -21.56 15.81 -9.47
CA ASN A 42 -22.03 15.51 -8.12
C ASN A 42 -20.89 15.01 -7.20
N ASP A 43 -19.66 14.82 -7.71
CA ASP A 43 -18.52 14.42 -6.86
C ASP A 43 -17.88 15.65 -6.20
N PRO A 44 -18.05 15.85 -4.87
CA PRO A 44 -17.51 17.01 -4.19
C PRO A 44 -15.97 17.05 -4.22
N VAL A 45 -15.30 15.91 -4.38
CA VAL A 45 -13.83 15.86 -4.51
C VAL A 45 -13.39 16.44 -5.85
N LEU A 46 -14.10 16.11 -6.93
CA LEU A 46 -13.83 16.66 -8.25
C LEU A 46 -14.11 18.16 -8.28
N LEU A 47 -15.27 18.58 -7.75
CA LEU A 47 -15.64 20.00 -7.69
C LEU A 47 -14.64 20.82 -6.89
N HIS A 48 -14.22 20.35 -5.72
CA HIS A 48 -13.17 21.00 -4.93
C HIS A 48 -11.90 21.19 -5.75
N GLY A 49 -11.44 20.14 -6.43
CA GLY A 49 -10.25 20.21 -7.28
C GLY A 49 -10.40 21.17 -8.47
N LEU A 50 -11.58 21.23 -9.09
CA LEU A 50 -11.88 22.11 -10.23
C LEU A 50 -12.00 23.59 -9.82
N ASN A 51 -12.40 23.85 -8.57
CA ASN A 51 -12.46 25.19 -8.00
C ASN A 51 -11.10 25.68 -7.45
N SER A 52 -10.14 24.77 -7.27
CA SER A 52 -8.77 25.12 -6.87
C SER A 52 -7.92 25.59 -8.05
N ARG A 53 -6.95 26.48 -7.77
CA ARG A 53 -5.97 26.90 -8.78
C ARG A 53 -5.15 25.71 -9.26
N ILE A 54 -5.19 25.45 -10.57
CA ILE A 54 -4.41 24.39 -11.20
C ILE A 54 -2.97 24.87 -11.39
N LYS A 55 -1.99 24.16 -10.82
CA LYS A 55 -0.56 24.44 -11.00
C LYS A 55 -0.06 23.92 -12.34
N TYR A 56 -0.41 22.67 -12.66
CA TYR A 56 -0.09 22.02 -13.92
C TYR A 56 -1.01 20.81 -14.16
N VAL A 57 -1.06 20.37 -15.42
CA VAL A 57 -1.86 19.22 -15.87
C VAL A 57 -0.92 18.11 -16.34
N ARG A 58 -1.25 16.86 -15.99
CA ARG A 58 -0.55 15.66 -16.49
C ARG A 58 -1.53 14.76 -17.23
N LEU A 59 -1.09 14.17 -18.33
CA LEU A 59 -1.83 13.08 -18.98
C LEU A 59 -1.35 11.73 -18.45
N VAL A 60 -2.26 11.01 -17.82
CA VAL A 60 -1.97 9.69 -17.22
C VAL A 60 -2.67 8.61 -18.03
N ARG A 61 -1.87 7.74 -18.65
CA ARG A 61 -2.37 6.55 -19.34
C ARG A 61 -2.59 5.40 -18.37
N ARG A 62 -3.76 4.77 -18.42
CA ARG A 62 -4.06 3.54 -17.68
C ARG A 62 -4.62 2.48 -18.62
N ILE A 63 -4.33 1.22 -18.30
CA ILE A 63 -4.91 0.08 -19.02
C ILE A 63 -5.86 -0.62 -18.06
N ILE A 64 -7.14 -0.66 -18.40
CA ILE A 64 -8.21 -1.23 -17.58
C ILE A 64 -8.98 -2.19 -18.47
N ASN A 65 -9.14 -3.45 -18.05
CA ASN A 65 -9.85 -4.47 -18.85
C ASN A 65 -9.34 -4.57 -20.30
N GLN A 66 -8.03 -4.38 -20.52
CA GLN A 66 -7.36 -4.37 -21.83
C GLN A 66 -7.68 -3.17 -22.74
N LYS A 67 -8.45 -2.19 -22.25
CA LYS A 67 -8.66 -0.92 -22.94
C LYS A 67 -7.74 0.15 -22.34
N THR A 68 -7.27 1.05 -23.20
CA THR A 68 -6.44 2.19 -22.80
C THR A 68 -7.35 3.36 -22.48
N TYR A 69 -7.15 3.94 -21.30
CA TYR A 69 -7.83 5.13 -20.82
C TYR A 69 -6.79 6.21 -20.56
N TRP A 70 -7.09 7.42 -20.97
CA TRP A 70 -6.30 8.60 -20.65
C TRP A 70 -7.05 9.41 -19.61
N TYR A 71 -6.32 9.97 -18.67
CA TYR A 71 -6.86 10.82 -17.64
C TYR A 71 -6.11 12.14 -17.62
N ALA A 72 -6.85 13.24 -17.57
CA ALA A 72 -6.32 14.52 -17.17
C ALA A 72 -6.18 14.52 -15.64
N GLN A 73 -4.94 14.58 -15.18
CA GLN A 73 -4.60 14.69 -13.77
C GLN A 73 -4.25 16.14 -13.49
N LEU A 74 -5.17 16.83 -12.83
CA LEU A 74 -5.00 18.22 -12.41
C LEU A 74 -4.24 18.22 -11.09
N VAL A 75 -3.10 18.91 -11.03
CA VAL A 75 -2.40 19.16 -9.77
C VAL A 75 -2.75 20.56 -9.32
N CYS A 76 -3.50 20.62 -8.23
CA CYS A 76 -4.05 21.86 -7.70
C CYS A 76 -3.24 22.38 -6.53
N GLU A 77 -3.30 23.69 -6.34
CA GLU A 77 -2.85 24.38 -5.13
C GLU A 77 -3.83 24.17 -3.97
N GLY A 78 -3.31 24.17 -2.74
CA GLY A 78 -4.09 24.10 -1.52
C GLY A 78 -4.16 22.70 -0.90
N LEU A 79 -5.11 22.54 0.03
CA LEU A 79 -5.35 21.29 0.75
C LEU A 79 -6.32 20.39 -0.01
N ALA A 80 -6.14 19.07 0.17
CA ALA A 80 -7.06 18.09 -0.38
C ALA A 80 -8.44 18.18 0.29
N TYR A 81 -9.50 17.85 -0.45
CA TYR A 81 -10.85 17.82 0.09
C TYR A 81 -10.97 16.78 1.22
N GLN A 82 -11.31 17.25 2.42
CA GLN A 82 -11.60 16.38 3.56
C GLN A 82 -13.08 15.99 3.52
N LYS A 83 -13.34 14.71 3.26
CA LYS A 83 -14.72 14.19 3.33
C LYS A 83 -15.24 14.32 4.77
N PRO A 84 -16.48 14.81 5.00
CA PRO A 84 -17.03 15.01 6.35
C PRO A 84 -16.93 13.79 7.27
N LYS A 85 -17.08 12.58 6.72
CA LYS A 85 -16.95 11.32 7.46
C LYS A 85 -15.54 10.99 7.96
N ASN A 86 -14.51 11.63 7.42
CA ASN A 86 -13.11 11.42 7.80
C ASN A 86 -12.73 12.48 8.83
N VAL A 87 -13.19 12.30 10.06
CA VAL A 87 -12.82 13.15 11.19
C VAL A 87 -11.35 12.96 11.55
N ILE A 88 -10.73 14.01 12.08
CA ILE A 88 -9.33 14.00 12.54
C ILE A 88 -9.35 14.30 14.04
N GLY A 89 -8.73 13.43 14.84
CA GLY A 89 -8.54 13.64 16.27
C GLY A 89 -7.25 14.41 16.56
N ASP A 90 -7.20 15.08 17.71
CA ASP A 90 -6.00 15.81 18.17
C ASP A 90 -5.07 14.95 19.06
N GLY A 91 -5.47 13.72 19.38
CA GLY A 91 -4.76 12.83 20.29
C GLY A 91 -3.40 12.32 19.79
N ILE A 92 -2.73 11.57 20.67
CA ILE A 92 -1.47 10.88 20.38
C ILE A 92 -1.75 9.40 20.12
N VAL A 93 -1.36 8.94 18.94
CA VAL A 93 -1.53 7.56 18.50
C VAL A 93 -0.19 6.84 18.52
N GLY A 94 -0.14 5.70 19.20
CA GLY A 94 0.99 4.80 19.15
C GLY A 94 0.77 3.68 18.14
N ILE A 95 1.79 3.34 17.35
CA ILE A 95 1.71 2.27 16.35
C ILE A 95 2.89 1.32 16.46
N ASP A 96 2.58 0.03 16.59
CA ASP A 96 3.52 -1.06 16.33
C ASP A 96 3.25 -1.69 14.95
N LEU A 97 4.28 -1.68 14.11
CA LEU A 97 4.22 -2.17 12.74
C LEU A 97 4.89 -3.55 12.67
N GLY A 98 4.09 -4.58 12.41
CA GLY A 98 4.57 -5.90 12.02
C GLY A 98 4.68 -6.05 10.50
N VAL A 99 5.22 -7.18 10.07
CA VAL A 99 5.31 -7.54 8.64
C VAL A 99 3.91 -7.76 8.03
N SER A 100 2.99 -8.31 8.83
CA SER A 100 1.65 -8.71 8.40
C SER A 100 0.52 -8.12 9.23
N THR A 101 0.81 -7.61 10.42
CA THR A 101 -0.15 -7.05 11.38
C THR A 101 0.24 -5.66 11.78
N VAL A 102 -0.71 -4.92 12.33
CA VAL A 102 -0.50 -3.60 12.90
C VAL A 102 -1.33 -3.47 14.17
N ALA A 103 -0.72 -2.89 15.20
CA ALA A 103 -1.40 -2.43 16.40
C ALA A 103 -1.38 -0.90 16.42
N ILE A 104 -2.54 -0.29 16.65
CA ILE A 104 -2.76 1.15 16.72
C ILE A 104 -3.48 1.41 18.04
N VAL A 105 -2.92 2.27 18.87
CA VAL A 105 -3.47 2.62 20.19
C VAL A 105 -3.65 4.13 20.25
N GLY A 106 -4.89 4.59 20.37
CA GLY A 106 -5.23 5.98 20.68
C GLY A 106 -5.56 6.15 22.17
N ASP A 107 -6.27 7.23 22.51
CA ASP A 107 -6.69 7.50 23.90
C ASP A 107 -7.88 6.62 24.34
N ASN A 108 -8.80 6.30 23.42
CA ASN A 108 -10.03 5.57 23.77
C ASN A 108 -10.21 4.26 22.99
N GLN A 109 -9.41 4.03 21.94
CA GLN A 109 -9.58 2.88 21.05
C GLN A 109 -8.24 2.21 20.72
N THR A 110 -8.27 0.88 20.66
CA THR A 110 -7.19 0.05 20.18
C THR A 110 -7.64 -0.76 18.97
N ILE A 111 -6.85 -0.72 17.90
CA ILE A 111 -7.05 -1.51 16.69
C ILE A 111 -5.87 -2.46 16.55
N TRP A 112 -6.13 -3.76 16.52
CA TRP A 112 -5.11 -4.77 16.22
C TRP A 112 -5.63 -5.72 15.15
N GLN A 113 -5.03 -5.68 13.97
CA GLN A 113 -5.52 -6.45 12.82
C GLN A 113 -4.40 -6.78 11.82
N PRO A 114 -4.60 -7.79 10.94
CA PRO A 114 -3.77 -7.98 9.76
C PRO A 114 -3.87 -6.80 8.79
N PHE A 115 -2.77 -6.43 8.13
CA PHE A 115 -2.83 -5.53 6.98
C PHE A 115 -3.71 -6.13 5.88
N ALA A 116 -4.49 -5.29 5.20
CA ALA A 116 -5.29 -5.70 4.04
C ALA A 116 -6.00 -7.05 4.26
N GLU A 117 -6.68 -7.20 5.40
CA GLU A 117 -7.31 -8.46 5.82
C GLU A 117 -8.30 -8.98 4.79
N GLU A 118 -9.18 -8.09 4.31
CA GLU A 118 -10.21 -8.38 3.30
C GLU A 118 -9.66 -8.63 1.89
N LEU A 119 -8.34 -8.51 1.69
CA LEU A 119 -7.74 -8.74 0.39
C LEU A 119 -7.68 -10.25 0.09
N THR A 120 -8.54 -10.72 -0.80
CA THR A 120 -8.48 -12.12 -1.27
C THR A 120 -7.21 -12.39 -2.09
N SER A 121 -6.48 -13.43 -1.70
CA SER A 121 -5.27 -13.85 -2.43
C SER A 121 -5.61 -14.53 -3.76
N LYS A 122 -5.11 -13.97 -4.87
CA LYS A 122 -5.18 -14.57 -6.21
C LYS A 122 -3.87 -15.24 -6.61
N GLN A 123 -3.01 -15.57 -5.65
CA GLN A 123 -1.65 -16.06 -5.90
C GLN A 123 -1.62 -17.36 -6.73
N LYS A 124 -2.56 -18.30 -6.51
CA LYS A 124 -2.67 -19.52 -7.32
C LYS A 124 -2.91 -19.21 -8.80
N LYS A 125 -3.80 -18.25 -9.09
CA LYS A 125 -4.10 -17.79 -10.46
C LYS A 125 -2.92 -17.06 -11.07
N ILE A 126 -2.26 -16.18 -10.31
CA ILE A 126 -1.05 -15.47 -10.73
C ILE A 126 0.06 -16.45 -11.11
N ARG A 127 0.34 -17.45 -10.26
CA ARG A 127 1.34 -18.49 -10.54
C ARG A 127 1.03 -19.27 -11.82
N ARG A 128 -0.23 -19.66 -12.05
CA ARG A 128 -0.66 -20.34 -13.29
C ARG A 128 -0.42 -19.47 -14.52
N LEU A 129 -0.75 -18.18 -14.45
CA LEU A 129 -0.51 -17.22 -15.54
C LEU A 129 0.99 -17.01 -15.78
N GLN A 130 1.80 -16.88 -14.74
CA GLN A 130 3.25 -16.74 -14.85
C GLN A 130 3.89 -17.96 -15.52
N ARG A 131 3.52 -19.20 -15.10
CA ARG A 131 3.99 -20.43 -15.76
C ARG A 131 3.59 -20.49 -17.22
N LYS A 132 2.36 -20.05 -17.56
CA LYS A 132 1.90 -19.97 -18.94
C LYS A 132 2.68 -18.95 -19.77
N MET A 133 2.94 -17.76 -19.21
CA MET A 133 3.77 -16.74 -19.84
C MET A 133 5.19 -17.25 -20.09
N ASP A 134 5.76 -17.96 -19.12
CA ASP A 134 7.10 -18.52 -19.21
C ASP A 134 7.22 -19.58 -20.32
N ARG A 135 6.26 -20.51 -20.41
CA ARG A 135 6.19 -21.46 -21.55
C ARG A 135 6.05 -20.77 -22.89
N GLN A 136 5.17 -19.76 -22.98
CA GLN A 136 4.99 -18.97 -24.21
C GLN A 136 6.27 -18.22 -24.59
N ARG A 137 6.99 -17.67 -23.60
CA ARG A 137 8.26 -16.98 -23.82
C ARG A 137 9.31 -17.91 -24.42
N ARG A 138 9.47 -19.12 -23.86
CA ARG A 138 10.39 -20.14 -24.39
C ARG A 138 10.01 -20.57 -25.81
N ALA A 139 8.75 -20.91 -26.03
CA ALA A 139 8.27 -21.34 -27.35
C ALA A 139 8.43 -20.25 -28.43
N ASN A 140 8.23 -18.97 -28.07
CA ASN A 140 8.41 -17.86 -29.00
C ASN A 140 9.89 -17.50 -29.26
N ASN A 141 10.83 -17.99 -28.44
CA ASN A 141 12.23 -17.56 -28.42
C ASN A 141 13.19 -18.73 -28.09
N PRO A 142 13.15 -19.86 -28.82
CA PRO A 142 13.95 -21.04 -28.48
C PRO A 142 15.45 -20.73 -28.42
N ASP A 143 15.95 -19.92 -29.36
CA ASP A 143 17.38 -19.58 -29.48
C ASP A 143 17.94 -18.82 -28.28
N ASN A 144 17.06 -18.21 -27.46
CA ASN A 144 17.44 -17.46 -26.27
C ASN A 144 17.70 -18.34 -25.05
N PHE A 145 17.47 -19.65 -25.11
CA PHE A 145 17.60 -20.58 -23.99
C PHE A 145 18.65 -21.66 -24.24
N ASN A 146 19.34 -22.06 -23.17
CA ASN A 146 20.21 -23.22 -23.13
C ASN A 146 19.37 -24.51 -23.06
N PRO A 147 19.95 -25.69 -23.38
CA PRO A 147 19.27 -26.98 -23.20
C PRO A 147 18.73 -27.21 -21.78
N ASN A 148 19.42 -26.71 -20.76
CA ASN A 148 18.98 -26.78 -19.35
C ASN A 148 17.85 -25.78 -18.99
N GLY A 149 17.27 -25.06 -19.96
CA GLY A 149 16.16 -24.14 -19.77
C GLY A 149 16.55 -22.77 -19.20
N THR A 150 17.84 -22.52 -18.94
CA THR A 150 18.34 -21.20 -18.52
C THR A 150 18.44 -20.23 -19.69
N VAL A 151 18.31 -18.94 -19.39
CA VAL A 151 18.44 -17.86 -20.36
C VAL A 151 19.94 -17.72 -20.70
N LYS A 152 20.33 -17.86 -21.98
CA LYS A 152 21.71 -17.56 -22.46
C LYS A 152 22.22 -16.19 -21.96
N LYS A 153 23.54 -15.97 -21.84
CA LYS A 153 24.06 -14.63 -21.50
C LYS A 153 24.04 -13.72 -22.74
N GLY A 154 24.17 -12.39 -22.54
CA GLY A 154 24.24 -11.39 -23.61
C GLY A 154 22.92 -10.71 -23.98
N VAL A 155 23.00 -9.73 -24.88
CA VAL A 155 21.86 -8.97 -25.42
C VAL A 155 20.99 -9.89 -26.28
N LYS A 156 19.66 -9.75 -26.16
CA LYS A 156 18.71 -10.64 -26.84
C LYS A 156 17.55 -9.88 -27.41
N ARG A 157 17.12 -10.34 -28.59
CA ARG A 157 15.83 -9.96 -29.14
C ARG A 157 14.75 -10.89 -28.57
N TRP A 158 13.73 -10.30 -27.97
CA TRP A 158 12.58 -11.04 -27.44
C TRP A 158 11.37 -10.82 -28.33
N HIS A 159 10.93 -11.89 -29.00
CA HIS A 159 9.67 -11.93 -29.70
C HIS A 159 8.50 -12.21 -28.74
N THR A 160 7.51 -11.33 -28.76
CA THR A 160 6.30 -11.44 -27.92
C THR A 160 5.06 -11.63 -28.79
N SER A 161 4.51 -12.85 -28.78
CA SER A 161 3.28 -13.15 -29.53
C SER A 161 2.05 -12.47 -28.93
N LYS A 162 1.01 -12.24 -29.75
CA LYS A 162 -0.30 -11.75 -29.28
C LYS A 162 -0.88 -12.60 -28.14
N ARG A 163 -0.64 -13.91 -28.15
CA ARG A 163 -1.06 -14.86 -27.10
C ARG A 163 -0.32 -14.62 -25.77
N TYR A 164 0.97 -14.30 -25.83
CA TYR A 164 1.76 -13.89 -24.66
C TYR A 164 1.19 -12.59 -24.07
N GLN A 165 0.99 -11.57 -24.91
CA GLN A 165 0.45 -10.28 -24.49
C GLN A 165 -0.94 -10.42 -23.82
N LYS A 166 -1.83 -11.23 -24.39
CA LYS A 166 -3.15 -11.54 -23.77
C LYS A 166 -3.01 -12.18 -22.39
N THR A 167 -2.02 -13.05 -22.19
CA THR A 167 -1.77 -13.71 -20.91
C THR A 167 -1.17 -12.73 -19.88
N ALA A 168 -0.21 -11.91 -20.32
CA ALA A 168 0.39 -10.85 -19.51
C ALA A 168 -0.66 -9.82 -19.06
N ASN A 169 -1.56 -9.41 -19.96
CA ASN A 169 -2.66 -8.49 -19.66
C ASN A 169 -3.62 -9.06 -18.62
N LYS A 170 -3.95 -10.36 -18.69
CA LYS A 170 -4.78 -11.02 -17.66
C LYS A 170 -4.12 -10.99 -16.29
N LYS A 171 -2.79 -11.21 -16.21
CA LYS A 171 -2.05 -11.10 -14.96
C LYS A 171 -2.05 -9.65 -14.45
N ARG A 172 -1.73 -8.70 -15.33
CA ARG A 172 -1.71 -7.26 -15.02
C ARG A 172 -3.04 -6.77 -14.45
N GLU A 173 -4.16 -7.22 -15.02
CA GLU A 173 -5.50 -6.84 -14.52
C GLU A 173 -5.78 -7.39 -13.12
N ILE A 174 -5.31 -8.61 -12.80
CA ILE A 174 -5.40 -9.16 -11.44
C ILE A 174 -4.57 -8.31 -10.48
N ASP A 175 -3.31 -8.05 -10.82
CA ASP A 175 -2.40 -7.27 -9.99
C ASP A 175 -2.94 -5.84 -9.77
N ARG A 176 -3.50 -5.20 -10.81
CA ARG A 176 -4.15 -3.88 -10.75
C ARG A 176 -5.32 -3.87 -9.76
N LYS A 177 -6.23 -4.85 -9.87
CA LYS A 177 -7.39 -4.96 -8.96
C LYS A 177 -6.94 -5.18 -7.52
N GLN A 178 -5.94 -6.04 -7.29
CA GLN A 178 -5.40 -6.27 -5.95
C GLN A 178 -4.70 -5.03 -5.38
N ALA A 179 -3.93 -4.30 -6.19
CA ALA A 179 -3.29 -3.05 -5.78
C ALA A 179 -4.31 -1.96 -5.45
N GLY A 180 -5.36 -1.82 -6.26
CA GLY A 180 -6.46 -0.87 -6.01
C GLY A 180 -7.23 -1.17 -4.73
N HIS A 181 -7.61 -2.44 -4.52
CA HIS A 181 -8.31 -2.85 -3.29
C HIS A 181 -7.42 -2.65 -2.06
N ARG A 182 -6.14 -3.06 -2.11
CA ARG A 182 -5.19 -2.83 -1.03
C ARG A 182 -5.01 -1.35 -0.68
N LYS A 183 -4.93 -0.49 -1.69
CA LYS A 183 -4.86 0.97 -1.48
C LYS A 183 -6.10 1.47 -0.76
N SER A 184 -7.30 0.99 -1.13
CA SER A 184 -8.54 1.33 -0.42
C SER A 184 -8.51 0.91 1.05
N LEU A 185 -8.12 -0.33 1.34
CA LEU A 185 -8.04 -0.85 2.71
C LEU A 185 -7.03 -0.07 3.57
N HIS A 186 -5.86 0.23 3.01
CA HIS A 186 -4.88 1.07 3.71
C HIS A 186 -5.39 2.48 3.95
N GLY A 187 -6.07 3.09 2.97
CA GLY A 187 -6.67 4.40 3.13
C GLY A 187 -7.76 4.46 4.19
N GLN A 188 -8.56 3.40 4.33
CA GLN A 188 -9.55 3.25 5.40
C GLN A 188 -8.87 3.15 6.77
N LEU A 189 -7.86 2.29 6.90
CA LEU A 189 -7.12 2.13 8.15
C LEU A 189 -6.38 3.41 8.56
N VAL A 190 -5.83 4.16 7.60
CA VAL A 190 -5.22 5.47 7.89
C VAL A 190 -6.27 6.46 8.38
N ASN A 191 -7.46 6.51 7.77
CA ASN A 191 -8.52 7.39 8.24
C ASN A 191 -8.97 7.02 9.66
N GLN A 192 -9.09 5.71 9.97
CA GLN A 192 -9.35 5.24 11.33
C GLN A 192 -8.24 5.65 12.29
N THR A 193 -6.98 5.53 11.88
CA THR A 193 -5.81 5.96 12.69
C THR A 193 -5.88 7.45 12.99
N LEU A 194 -6.16 8.29 11.99
CA LEU A 194 -6.19 9.75 12.14
C LEU A 194 -7.42 10.24 12.90
N ALA A 195 -8.52 9.49 12.89
CA ALA A 195 -9.66 9.76 13.76
C ALA A 195 -9.30 9.64 15.25
N LEU A 196 -8.33 8.80 15.60
CA LEU A 196 -7.80 8.67 16.96
C LEU A 196 -6.84 9.79 17.34
N GLY A 197 -6.10 10.31 16.35
CA GLY A 197 -5.13 11.36 16.60
C GLY A 197 -4.21 11.64 15.42
N LYS A 198 -3.89 12.92 15.25
CA LYS A 198 -3.00 13.42 14.18
C LYS A 198 -1.52 13.38 14.55
N THR A 199 -1.18 13.13 15.81
CA THR A 199 0.21 12.94 16.26
C THR A 199 0.50 11.45 16.44
N VAL A 200 1.23 10.86 15.49
CA VAL A 200 1.53 9.43 15.48
C VAL A 200 2.96 9.18 15.92
N LYS A 201 3.18 8.21 16.82
CA LYS A 201 4.50 7.72 17.22
C LYS A 201 4.66 6.26 16.80
N THR A 202 5.75 5.94 16.12
CA THR A 202 6.00 4.56 15.63
C THR A 202 7.48 4.25 15.54
N GLU A 203 7.83 2.97 15.63
CA GLU A 203 9.20 2.52 15.40
C GLU A 203 9.67 2.73 13.95
N LYS A 204 10.96 3.02 13.81
CA LYS A 204 11.66 3.06 12.52
C LYS A 204 11.92 1.65 11.99
N ILE A 205 11.04 1.19 11.10
CA ILE A 205 11.17 -0.12 10.44
C ILE A 205 12.21 -0.12 9.31
N ASN A 206 12.99 -1.20 9.20
CA ASN A 206 13.87 -1.44 8.04
C ASN A 206 13.14 -2.26 6.97
N VAL A 207 12.48 -1.55 6.05
CA VAL A 207 11.70 -2.15 4.95
C VAL A 207 12.56 -3.02 4.02
N LYS A 208 13.83 -2.66 3.78
CA LYS A 208 14.72 -3.44 2.92
C LYS A 208 15.00 -4.81 3.50
N ALA A 209 15.32 -4.88 4.80
CA ALA A 209 15.54 -6.13 5.51
C ALA A 209 14.27 -7.01 5.50
N TRP A 210 13.12 -6.40 5.76
CA TRP A 210 11.83 -7.07 5.65
C TRP A 210 11.61 -7.67 4.26
N GLN A 211 11.86 -6.92 3.18
CA GLN A 211 11.64 -7.38 1.82
C GLN A 211 12.50 -8.59 1.44
N GLN A 212 13.73 -8.68 1.96
CA GLN A 212 14.62 -9.81 1.74
C GLN A 212 14.08 -11.09 2.38
N ILE A 213 13.54 -11.00 3.59
CA ILE A 213 13.09 -12.17 4.37
C ILE A 213 11.63 -12.55 4.02
N TYR A 214 10.75 -11.56 3.87
CA TYR A 214 9.29 -11.76 3.77
C TYR A 214 8.70 -11.20 2.47
N GLY A 215 9.46 -11.16 1.37
CA GLY A 215 9.08 -10.47 0.13
C GLY A 215 7.70 -10.82 -0.43
N LYS A 216 7.24 -12.07 -0.29
CA LYS A 216 5.88 -12.48 -0.70
C LYS A 216 4.79 -11.81 0.17
N SER A 217 4.94 -11.87 1.49
CA SER A 217 3.98 -11.28 2.44
C SER A 217 3.98 -9.77 2.33
N ILE A 218 5.14 -9.14 2.18
CA ILE A 218 5.26 -7.68 2.04
C ILE A 218 4.68 -7.20 0.72
N GLY A 219 4.93 -7.91 -0.39
CA GLY A 219 4.32 -7.57 -1.67
C GLY A 219 2.80 -7.63 -1.62
N PHE A 220 2.24 -8.54 -0.82
CA PHE A 220 0.80 -8.71 -0.67
C PHE A 220 0.17 -7.74 0.33
N LYS A 221 0.75 -7.60 1.52
CA LYS A 221 0.24 -6.82 2.66
C LYS A 221 0.65 -5.34 2.59
N ALA A 222 1.79 -5.05 1.97
CA ALA A 222 2.34 -3.71 1.72
C ALA A 222 2.31 -2.77 2.93
N PRO A 223 2.92 -3.13 4.09
CA PRO A 223 2.97 -2.26 5.28
C PRO A 223 3.63 -0.90 5.00
N SER A 224 4.62 -0.86 4.11
CA SER A 224 5.26 0.40 3.69
C SER A 224 4.30 1.33 2.95
N SER A 225 3.33 0.78 2.21
CA SER A 225 2.30 1.59 1.54
C SER A 225 1.36 2.24 2.56
N PHE A 226 1.01 1.51 3.62
CA PHE A 226 0.25 2.07 4.74
C PHE A 226 1.04 3.19 5.41
N GLN A 227 2.31 2.97 5.76
CA GLN A 227 3.14 3.99 6.41
C GLN A 227 3.29 5.25 5.55
N SER A 228 3.53 5.12 4.24
CA SER A 228 3.61 6.26 3.33
C SER A 228 2.29 7.03 3.22
N GLU A 229 1.16 6.32 3.19
CA GLU A 229 -0.16 6.96 3.15
C GLU A 229 -0.49 7.67 4.48
N LEU A 230 -0.10 7.06 5.60
CA LEU A 230 -0.26 7.63 6.95
C LEU A 230 0.51 8.95 7.09
N VAL A 231 1.80 8.96 6.73
CA VAL A 231 2.64 10.18 6.75
C VAL A 231 1.98 11.29 5.95
N ARG A 232 1.62 10.99 4.69
CA ARG A 232 1.03 11.98 3.79
C ARG A 232 -0.29 12.55 4.31
N LYS A 233 -1.18 11.70 4.83
CA LYS A 233 -2.49 12.16 5.33
C LYS A 233 -2.38 12.86 6.68
N ALA A 234 -1.47 12.44 7.55
CA ALA A 234 -1.18 13.15 8.79
C ALA A 234 -0.69 14.57 8.50
N GLU A 235 0.29 14.73 7.61
CA GLU A 235 0.80 16.05 7.17
C GLU A 235 -0.31 16.91 6.56
N SER A 236 -1.16 16.32 5.70
CA SER A 236 -2.29 17.03 5.09
C SER A 236 -3.33 17.50 6.12
N ALA A 237 -3.40 16.85 7.28
CA ALA A 237 -4.28 17.21 8.39
C ALA A 237 -3.59 18.08 9.46
N GLY A 238 -2.40 18.63 9.18
CA GLY A 238 -1.61 19.40 10.15
C GLY A 238 -1.03 18.57 11.30
N GLY A 239 -0.99 17.25 11.15
CA GLY A 239 -0.41 16.29 12.06
C GLY A 239 1.01 15.88 11.70
N THR A 240 1.56 14.93 12.46
CA THR A 240 2.93 14.43 12.27
C THR A 240 3.04 12.92 12.52
N VAL A 241 4.01 12.28 11.87
CA VAL A 241 4.41 10.89 12.16
C VAL A 241 5.85 10.88 12.64
N LEU A 242 6.03 10.71 13.94
CA LEU A 242 7.29 10.72 14.65
C LEU A 242 7.84 9.29 14.74
N LYS A 243 9.07 9.10 14.24
CA LYS A 243 9.73 7.80 14.22
C LYS A 243 10.89 7.74 15.21
N PHE A 244 11.00 6.63 15.93
CA PHE A 244 12.09 6.39 16.90
C PHE A 244 12.73 5.01 16.72
N SER A 245 13.94 4.84 17.26
CA SER A 245 14.72 3.61 17.16
C SER A 245 14.13 2.44 17.95
N THR A 246 13.83 1.34 17.26
CA THR A 246 13.45 0.05 17.87
C THR A 246 14.48 -0.47 18.88
N ARG A 247 15.78 -0.27 18.62
CA ARG A 247 16.84 -0.86 19.47
C ARG A 247 16.99 -0.12 20.79
N LYS A 248 16.86 1.20 20.78
CA LYS A 248 17.03 2.03 21.98
C LYS A 248 15.86 1.86 22.94
N THR A 249 14.63 1.86 22.41
CA THR A 249 13.42 1.76 23.22
C THR A 249 13.08 0.32 23.62
N ALA A 250 13.38 -0.65 22.75
CA ALA A 250 13.15 -2.08 22.96
C ALA A 250 11.72 -2.41 23.48
N LEU A 251 10.70 -1.73 22.95
CA LEU A 251 9.33 -1.75 23.49
C LEU A 251 8.74 -3.15 23.64
N SER A 252 9.00 -4.04 22.69
CA SER A 252 8.54 -5.44 22.74
C SER A 252 9.09 -6.25 23.93
N GLN A 253 10.17 -5.78 24.57
CA GLN A 253 10.86 -6.43 25.68
C GLN A 253 10.55 -5.79 27.03
N THR A 254 10.25 -4.49 27.05
CA THR A 254 10.09 -3.66 28.26
C THR A 254 8.69 -3.79 28.85
N CYS A 255 8.57 -3.86 30.18
CA CYS A 255 7.32 -3.86 30.94
C CYS A 255 7.11 -2.53 31.69
N LEU A 256 5.87 -2.27 32.14
CA LEU A 256 5.53 -1.11 32.97
C LEU A 256 6.16 -1.15 34.37
N CYS A 257 6.55 -2.32 34.87
CA CYS A 257 7.33 -2.42 36.11
C CYS A 257 8.81 -2.06 35.91
N GLY A 258 9.26 -1.85 34.67
CA GLY A 258 10.66 -1.59 34.31
C GLY A 258 11.46 -2.84 33.97
N ASN A 259 10.92 -4.04 34.22
CA ASN A 259 11.60 -5.26 33.80
C ASN A 259 11.71 -5.36 32.27
N ARG A 260 12.84 -5.84 31.78
CA ARG A 260 13.11 -6.04 30.36
C ARG A 260 13.46 -7.50 30.10
N GLN A 261 12.63 -8.17 29.31
CA GLN A 261 12.81 -9.58 28.97
C GLN A 261 12.87 -9.77 27.46
N LYS A 262 13.92 -10.44 26.98
CA LYS A 262 14.02 -10.86 25.58
C LYS A 262 12.90 -11.87 25.27
N LYS A 263 12.25 -11.70 24.11
CA LYS A 263 11.16 -12.54 23.63
C LYS A 263 11.46 -13.00 22.22
N SER A 264 11.10 -14.23 21.89
CA SER A 264 11.19 -14.72 20.51
C SER A 264 10.12 -14.07 19.65
N LEU A 265 10.28 -14.13 18.31
CA LEU A 265 9.27 -13.60 17.39
C LEU A 265 7.91 -14.31 17.52
N SER A 266 7.90 -15.60 17.87
CA SER A 266 6.70 -16.42 18.08
C SER A 266 6.00 -16.17 19.42
N GLN A 267 6.69 -15.56 20.40
CA GLN A 267 6.06 -15.16 21.65
C GLN A 267 5.27 -13.86 21.46
N ARG A 268 3.96 -14.00 21.22
CA ARG A 268 3.05 -12.91 20.84
C ARG A 268 2.27 -12.30 22.01
N VAL A 269 2.42 -12.86 23.21
CA VAL A 269 1.86 -12.34 24.45
C VAL A 269 3.04 -11.83 25.29
N HIS A 270 2.94 -10.58 25.75
CA HIS A 270 3.75 -10.08 26.84
C HIS A 270 3.15 -10.62 28.13
N ASP A 271 3.95 -11.38 28.87
CA ASP A 271 3.60 -11.97 30.17
C ASP A 271 4.78 -11.71 31.09
N CYS A 272 4.62 -10.81 32.05
CA CYS A 272 5.73 -10.31 32.87
C CYS A 272 5.87 -11.13 34.16
N SER A 273 7.01 -11.80 34.33
CA SER A 273 7.32 -12.59 35.53
C SER A 273 7.36 -11.80 36.84
N GLU A 274 7.58 -10.49 36.80
CA GLU A 274 7.77 -9.68 38.02
C GLU A 274 6.47 -9.06 38.53
N CYS A 275 5.61 -8.61 37.62
CA CYS A 275 4.39 -7.87 37.98
C CYS A 275 3.10 -8.50 37.46
N GLY A 276 3.19 -9.65 36.78
CA GLY A 276 2.03 -10.39 36.27
C GLY A 276 1.28 -9.74 35.10
N LEU A 277 1.76 -8.60 34.57
CA LEU A 277 1.08 -7.91 33.46
C LEU A 277 1.04 -8.82 32.23
N ARG A 278 -0.17 -9.00 31.70
CA ARG A 278 -0.42 -9.83 30.52
C ARG A 278 -1.17 -9.06 29.43
N MET A 279 -0.55 -8.92 28.26
CA MET A 279 -1.15 -8.21 27.11
C MET A 279 -0.60 -8.74 25.78
N GLN A 280 -1.36 -8.62 24.69
CA GLN A 280 -0.83 -8.88 23.35
C GLN A 280 0.39 -7.99 23.08
N ARG A 281 1.50 -8.58 22.63
CA ARG A 281 2.82 -7.92 22.59
C ARG A 281 2.86 -6.69 21.68
N ASP A 282 2.22 -6.73 20.53
CA ASP A 282 2.21 -5.62 19.57
C ASP A 282 1.30 -4.48 20.08
N ILE A 283 0.14 -4.81 20.64
CA ILE A 283 -0.75 -3.84 21.33
C ILE A 283 0.01 -3.16 22.45
N PHE A 284 0.74 -3.92 23.26
CA PHE A 284 1.53 -3.36 24.35
C PHE A 284 2.68 -2.49 23.85
N SER A 285 3.36 -2.89 22.77
CA SER A 285 4.42 -2.08 22.14
C SER A 285 3.84 -0.78 21.56
N ALA A 286 2.67 -0.84 20.91
CA ALA A 286 1.96 0.33 20.41
C ALA A 286 1.53 1.25 21.55
N TYR A 287 1.04 0.71 22.66
CA TYR A 287 0.73 1.47 23.87
C TYR A 287 1.96 2.22 24.39
N LEU A 288 3.07 1.52 24.60
CA LEU A 288 4.32 2.12 25.10
C LEU A 288 4.86 3.19 24.14
N SER A 289 4.67 3.04 22.83
CA SER A 289 5.12 4.01 21.84
C SER A 289 4.55 5.42 22.03
N ARG A 290 3.36 5.55 22.63
CA ARG A 290 2.74 6.85 22.97
C ARG A 290 3.60 7.65 23.96
N TYR A 291 4.35 6.96 24.82
CA TYR A 291 5.16 7.54 25.90
C TYR A 291 6.65 7.60 25.58
N VAL A 292 7.03 7.38 24.32
CA VAL A 292 8.39 7.61 23.84
C VAL A 292 8.57 9.09 23.51
N ASP A 293 9.65 9.69 23.99
CA ASP A 293 10.15 10.96 23.45
C ASP A 293 10.94 10.66 22.16
N PRO A 294 10.47 11.12 21.00
CA PRO A 294 11.12 10.82 19.72
C PRO A 294 12.45 11.56 19.54
N LYS A 295 12.74 12.62 20.30
CA LYS A 295 14.02 13.35 20.22
C LYS A 295 15.13 12.61 20.95
N THR A 296 14.87 12.19 22.18
CA THR A 296 15.83 11.44 23.00
C THR A 296 15.81 9.93 22.69
N GLU A 297 14.74 9.45 22.04
CA GLU A 297 14.44 8.04 21.81
C GLU A 297 14.34 7.22 23.12
N THR A 298 13.80 7.84 24.17
CA THR A 298 13.63 7.23 25.50
C THR A 298 12.15 7.01 25.85
N LEU A 299 11.85 5.87 26.46
CA LEU A 299 10.52 5.55 26.99
C LEU A 299 10.35 6.09 28.41
N SER A 300 9.30 6.87 28.67
CA SER A 300 8.90 7.23 30.04
C SER A 300 8.02 6.15 30.65
N ILE A 301 8.61 5.27 31.46
CA ILE A 301 7.87 4.25 32.23
C ILE A 301 6.86 4.90 33.22
N PRO A 302 7.22 5.95 33.99
CA PRO A 302 6.27 6.57 34.90
C PRO A 302 5.02 7.10 34.17
N SER A 303 5.19 7.80 33.05
CA SER A 303 4.06 8.29 32.24
C SER A 303 3.23 7.13 31.67
N ALA A 304 3.89 6.09 31.17
CA ALA A 304 3.22 4.89 30.66
C ALA A 304 2.49 4.11 31.76
N ARG A 305 2.94 4.16 33.01
CA ARG A 305 2.25 3.52 34.14
C ARG A 305 1.01 4.31 34.52
N ASN A 306 1.12 5.64 34.60
CA ASN A 306 0.00 6.52 34.95
C ASN A 306 -1.16 6.41 33.94
N GLY A 307 -0.84 6.29 32.65
CA GLY A 307 -1.87 6.13 31.62
C GLY A 307 -2.49 4.73 31.50
N TRP A 308 -1.98 3.72 32.23
CA TRP A 308 -2.42 2.33 32.04
C TRP A 308 -3.87 2.11 32.50
N LEU A 309 -4.23 2.65 33.68
CA LEU A 309 -5.53 2.43 34.31
C LEU A 309 -6.71 2.87 33.43
N GLY A 310 -6.57 3.98 32.69
CA GLY A 310 -7.61 4.46 31.78
C GLY A 310 -7.68 3.72 30.43
N MET A 311 -6.68 2.90 30.12
CA MET A 311 -6.48 2.31 28.79
C MET A 311 -6.72 0.81 28.75
N GLU A 312 -6.63 0.13 29.90
CA GLU A 312 -6.62 -1.33 29.98
C GLU A 312 -7.81 -1.98 29.27
N GLN A 313 -9.02 -1.47 29.50
CA GLN A 313 -10.24 -2.00 28.86
C GLN A 313 -10.15 -1.90 27.33
N SER A 314 -9.73 -0.74 26.80
CA SER A 314 -9.57 -0.53 25.36
C SER A 314 -8.53 -1.48 24.75
N LEU A 315 -7.41 -1.71 25.46
CA LEU A 315 -6.36 -2.62 25.03
C LEU A 315 -6.86 -4.07 24.99
N LEU A 316 -7.61 -4.51 26.00
CA LEU A 316 -8.22 -5.83 26.06
C LEU A 316 -9.26 -6.04 24.96
N ASP A 317 -10.08 -5.03 24.67
CA ASP A 317 -11.08 -5.09 23.60
C ASP A 317 -10.44 -5.15 22.21
N GLY A 318 -9.34 -4.42 22.01
CA GLY A 318 -8.50 -4.53 20.83
C GLY A 318 -7.93 -5.95 20.66
N TRP A 319 -7.46 -6.57 21.76
CA TRP A 319 -6.94 -7.94 21.72
C TRP A 319 -8.04 -8.96 21.40
N ARG A 320 -9.21 -8.87 22.06
CA ARG A 320 -10.37 -9.73 21.78
C ARG A 320 -10.79 -9.63 20.32
N SER A 321 -10.94 -8.42 19.81
CA SER A 321 -11.37 -8.15 18.43
C SER A 321 -10.40 -8.73 17.40
N GLY A 322 -9.10 -8.47 17.53
CA GLY A 322 -8.10 -8.99 16.59
C GLY A 322 -7.90 -10.50 16.65
N SER A 323 -8.13 -11.12 17.82
CA SER A 323 -8.10 -12.58 17.98
C SER A 323 -9.26 -13.24 17.23
N ASN A 324 -10.46 -12.67 17.35
CA ASN A 324 -11.65 -13.14 16.63
C ASN A 324 -11.52 -12.99 15.11
N GLN A 325 -10.93 -11.88 14.64
CA GLN A 325 -10.63 -11.65 13.22
C GLN A 325 -9.64 -12.68 12.67
N SER A 326 -8.58 -12.96 13.42
CA SER A 326 -7.58 -13.99 13.06
C SER A 326 -8.22 -15.39 12.94
N ALA A 327 -9.14 -15.73 13.86
CA ALA A 327 -9.86 -16.99 13.82
C ALA A 327 -10.76 -17.13 12.59
N ARG A 328 -11.50 -16.07 12.20
CA ARG A 328 -12.35 -16.04 11.00
C ARG A 328 -11.54 -16.18 9.71
N THR A 329 -10.38 -15.54 9.63
CA THR A 329 -9.49 -15.66 8.48
C THR A 329 -8.96 -17.10 8.34
N ALA A 330 -8.62 -17.76 9.45
CA ALA A 330 -8.13 -19.14 9.45
C ALA A 330 -9.19 -20.15 8.95
N THR A 331 -10.45 -20.03 9.37
CA THR A 331 -11.55 -20.90 8.91
C THR A 331 -11.88 -20.72 7.43
N SER A 332 -11.82 -19.49 6.89
CA SER A 332 -12.04 -19.24 5.45
C SER A 332 -10.97 -19.85 4.52
N SER A 333 -9.80 -20.19 5.07
CA SER A 333 -8.64 -20.70 4.32
C SER A 333 -8.52 -22.22 4.27
N LYS A 334 -9.36 -22.96 5.01
CA LYS A 334 -9.40 -24.43 5.00
C LYS A 334 -10.33 -24.95 3.89
N SER A 335 -9.77 -25.20 2.71
CA SER A 335 -10.30 -26.19 1.75
C SER A 335 -9.35 -27.40 1.74
N PRO A 336 -9.83 -28.64 1.53
CA PRO A 336 -9.04 -29.84 1.79
C PRO A 336 -7.83 -29.90 0.84
N ILE A 337 -6.64 -30.06 1.43
CA ILE A 337 -5.38 -30.30 0.70
C ILE A 337 -5.14 -31.80 0.77
N ASN A 338 -5.26 -32.48 -0.37
CA ASN A 338 -4.67 -33.81 -0.55
C ASN A 338 -3.16 -33.62 -0.76
N ASN A 339 -2.37 -34.31 0.06
CA ASN A 339 -0.91 -34.23 0.07
C ASN A 339 -0.32 -34.91 -1.17
N GLY A 340 0.50 -34.17 -1.90
CA GLY A 340 1.42 -34.68 -2.90
C GLY A 340 2.73 -33.93 -2.76
N SER A 341 3.72 -34.58 -2.16
CA SER A 341 5.09 -34.08 -2.00
C SER A 341 5.83 -34.17 -3.33
N GLU A 342 6.33 -33.03 -3.84
CA GLU A 342 7.39 -33.03 -4.85
C GLU A 342 8.26 -31.78 -4.67
N LEU A 343 9.53 -32.02 -4.35
CA LEU A 343 10.61 -31.03 -4.36
C LEU A 343 10.83 -30.55 -5.79
N MET A 344 10.84 -29.22 -6.03
CA MET A 344 11.48 -28.65 -7.23
C MET A 344 12.18 -27.33 -6.94
N SER A 345 13.35 -27.24 -7.56
CA SER A 345 14.40 -26.25 -7.39
C SER A 345 13.99 -24.83 -7.78
N SER A 346 14.55 -23.88 -7.03
CA SER A 346 14.48 -22.45 -7.29
C SER A 346 15.44 -22.05 -8.40
N ASN A 347 14.94 -21.43 -9.47
CA ASN A 347 15.76 -20.64 -10.39
C ASN A 347 15.27 -19.19 -10.41
N PRO A 348 16.17 -18.19 -10.38
CA PRO A 348 15.82 -16.79 -10.23
C PRO A 348 15.32 -16.20 -11.55
N ILE A 349 14.11 -15.66 -11.55
CA ILE A 349 13.61 -14.81 -12.63
C ILE A 349 14.09 -13.38 -12.32
N ALA A 350 14.90 -12.84 -13.24
CA ALA A 350 15.34 -11.45 -13.24
C ALA A 350 14.14 -10.49 -13.08
N ARG A 351 14.28 -9.58 -12.12
CA ARG A 351 13.32 -8.53 -11.80
C ARG A 351 13.49 -7.40 -12.82
N GLU A 352 12.43 -7.09 -13.57
CA GLU A 352 12.28 -5.74 -14.12
C GLU A 352 12.02 -4.80 -12.95
N GLU A 353 12.93 -3.85 -12.76
CA GLU A 353 12.80 -2.76 -11.82
C GLU A 353 11.54 -1.97 -12.15
N SER A 354 10.61 -1.93 -11.19
CA SER A 354 9.53 -0.95 -11.19
C SER A 354 9.76 -0.08 -9.97
N GLU A 355 10.29 1.11 -10.22
CA GLU A 355 10.46 2.15 -9.22
C GLU A 355 9.11 2.54 -8.59
N PRO A 356 9.10 2.92 -7.30
CA PRO A 356 7.89 3.27 -6.59
C PRO A 356 7.34 4.61 -7.05
N VAL A 357 6.21 4.57 -7.78
CA VAL A 357 5.44 5.76 -8.15
C VAL A 357 4.89 6.43 -6.88
N ARG A 358 5.42 7.61 -6.54
CA ARG A 358 4.86 8.54 -5.55
C ARG A 358 3.42 8.90 -5.95
N ALA A 359 2.45 8.53 -5.13
CA ALA A 359 1.04 8.81 -5.37
C ALA A 359 0.59 10.04 -4.56
N ASN A 360 0.61 11.20 -5.19
CA ASN A 360 -0.15 12.36 -4.72
C ASN A 360 -1.64 12.14 -5.01
N GLU A 361 -2.51 12.62 -4.13
CA GLU A 361 -3.96 12.63 -4.35
C GLU A 361 -4.28 13.41 -5.61
N THR A 362 -5.08 12.79 -6.47
CA THR A 362 -5.22 13.14 -7.88
C THR A 362 -6.67 12.91 -8.28
N CYS A 363 -7.33 13.96 -8.75
CA CYS A 363 -8.64 13.86 -9.40
C CYS A 363 -8.46 13.29 -10.82
N TYR A 364 -9.43 12.49 -11.27
CA TYR A 364 -9.38 11.76 -12.54
C TYR A 364 -10.67 12.03 -13.33
N ALA A 365 -10.57 12.64 -14.51
CA ALA A 365 -11.63 12.64 -15.53
C ALA A 365 -11.35 11.52 -16.55
N SER A 366 -12.34 10.70 -16.88
CA SER A 366 -12.20 9.52 -17.77
C SER A 366 -12.73 9.78 -19.18
N TRP A 367 -12.53 8.84 -20.13
CA TRP A 367 -12.98 8.94 -21.52
C TRP A 367 -13.37 7.57 -22.10
N ASN A 368 -14.43 7.51 -22.90
CA ASN A 368 -14.75 6.38 -23.79
C ASN A 368 -14.78 6.91 -25.23
N LEU A 369 -13.97 6.35 -26.13
CA LEU A 369 -14.15 6.55 -27.57
C LEU A 369 -15.22 5.58 -28.07
N MET A 370 -16.41 6.08 -28.37
CA MET A 370 -17.34 5.45 -29.30
C MET A 370 -17.82 6.48 -30.32
N SER A 371 -17.67 6.09 -31.59
CA SER A 371 -18.24 6.63 -32.83
C SER A 371 -18.14 8.15 -33.06
N LEU A 372 -17.16 8.56 -33.87
CA LEU A 372 -17.39 9.63 -34.84
C LEU A 372 -17.54 8.95 -36.20
N GLY A 373 -18.78 8.94 -36.69
CA GLY A 373 -19.12 8.63 -38.06
C GLY A 373 -18.51 9.67 -38.99
N MET A 374 -18.23 9.22 -40.20
CA MET A 374 -17.75 10.03 -41.31
C MET A 374 -18.72 11.17 -41.62
N GLY A 375 -18.17 12.35 -41.82
CA GLY A 375 -18.76 13.54 -42.42
C GLY A 375 -17.61 14.40 -42.89
#